data_AF-A0A7C9U1Y1-F1
#
_entry.id   AF-A0A7C9U1Y1-F1
#
_cell.length_a   1.000
_cell.length_b   1.000
_cell.length_c   1.000
_cell.angle_alpha   90.00
_cell.angle_beta   90.00
_cell.angle_gamma   90.00
#
_symmetry.space_group_name_H-M   'P 1'
#
loop_
_entity.id
_entity.type
_entity.pdbx_description
1 polymer ?
#
loop_
_entity_poly.entity_id
_entity_poly.type
_entity_poly.pdbx_seq_one_letter_code
_entity_poly.pdbx_strand_id
1 'polypeptide(L)' 'MQDAIAKLEELFVASSISHTISENDWQMLEALRELPLNLEAEILIKRIMHGVRRGWVSVVEHSG' A
#
# COMPACT_ATOMS: atom_id res chain seq x y z
N MET A 1 -15.04 -6.82 -2.49
CA MET A 1 -14.69 -5.39 -2.39
C MET A 1 -14.34 -5.00 -0.95
N GLN A 2 -15.13 -5.42 0.05
CA GLN A 2 -14.76 -5.30 1.47
C GLN A 2 -13.40 -5.94 1.80
N ASP A 3 -13.12 -7.15 1.31
CA ASP A 3 -11.85 -7.85 1.58
C ASP A 3 -10.61 -7.10 1.07
N ALA A 4 -10.75 -6.34 -0.02
CA ALA A 4 -9.66 -5.55 -0.59
C ALA A 4 -9.35 -4.32 0.29
N ILE A 5 -10.36 -3.73 0.92
CA ILE A 5 -10.20 -2.60 1.83
C ILE A 5 -9.52 -3.06 3.11
N ALA A 6 -9.98 -4.17 3.70
CA ALA A 6 -9.35 -4.74 4.89
C ALA A 6 -7.85 -5.02 4.67
N LYS A 7 -7.49 -5.58 3.51
CA LYS A 7 -6.08 -5.79 3.15
C LYS A 7 -5.28 -4.48 3.01
N LEU A 8 -5.89 -3.42 2.46
CA LEU A 8 -5.25 -2.10 2.36
C LEU A 8 -5.05 -1.45 3.74
N GLU A 9 -5.99 -1.62 4.66
CA GLU A 9 -5.87 -1.16 6.04
C GLU A 9 -4.74 -1.89 6.77
N GLU A 10 -4.69 -3.21 6.66
CA GLU A 10 -3.60 -4.02 7.22
C GLU A 10 -2.24 -3.59 6.66
N LEU A 11 -2.14 -3.40 5.33
CA LEU A 11 -0.92 -2.93 4.69
C LEU A 11 -0.53 -1.52 5.15
N PHE A 12 -1.50 -0.61 5.31
CA PHE A 12 -1.26 0.73 5.82
C PHE A 12 -0.71 0.70 7.25
N VAL A 13 -1.31 -0.11 8.13
CA VAL A 13 -0.84 -0.27 9.51
C VAL A 13 0.55 -0.90 9.53
N ALA A 14 0.75 -2.01 8.82
CA ALA A 14 2.02 -2.71 8.76
C ALA A 14 3.15 -1.80 8.27
N SER A 15 2.94 -1.11 7.14
CA SER A 15 3.93 -0.19 6.56
C SER A 15 4.23 1.02 7.43
N SER A 16 3.24 1.51 8.19
CA SER A 16 3.43 2.62 9.14
C SER A 16 4.29 2.22 10.34
N ILE A 17 4.31 0.93 10.70
CA ILE A 17 5.12 0.41 11.81
C ILE A 17 6.50 -0.02 11.30
N SER A 18 6.54 -0.81 10.24
CA SER A 18 7.76 -1.44 9.72
C SER A 18 8.59 -0.50 8.85
N HIS A 19 8.00 0.60 8.37
CA HIS A 19 8.59 1.49 7.35
C HIS A 19 9.00 0.73 6.08
N THR A 20 8.37 -0.41 5.80
CA THR A 20 8.67 -1.26 4.64
C THR A 20 7.39 -1.88 4.07
N ILE A 21 7.40 -2.12 2.76
CA ILE A 21 6.40 -2.94 2.05
C ILE A 21 7.12 -3.86 1.07
N SER A 22 6.49 -4.99 0.71
CA SER A 22 7.06 -5.86 -0.32
C SER A 22 6.88 -5.27 -1.72
N GLU A 23 7.70 -5.72 -2.67
CA GLU A 23 7.50 -5.40 -4.09
C GLU A 23 6.13 -5.87 -4.60
N ASN A 24 5.65 -7.02 -4.13
CA ASN A 24 4.32 -7.53 -4.49
C ASN A 24 3.19 -6.60 -3.98
N ASP A 25 3.33 -6.06 -2.77
CA ASP A 25 2.39 -5.05 -2.25
C ASP A 25 2.46 -3.76 -3.07
N TRP A 26 3.66 -3.35 -3.49
CA TRP A 26 3.83 -2.19 -4.35
C TRP A 26 3.13 -2.36 -5.70
N GLN A 27 3.34 -3.48 -6.38
CA GLN A 27 2.66 -3.78 -7.65
C GLN A 27 1.14 -3.84 -7.49
N MET A 28 0.66 -4.42 -6.38
CA MET A 28 -0.77 -4.43 -6.05
C MET A 28 -1.32 -3.00 -5.90
N LEU A 29 -0.61 -2.10 -5.20
CA LEU A 29 -1.02 -0.71 -5.03
C LEU A 29 -1.05 0.05 -6.36
N GLU A 30 -0.06 -0.18 -7.24
CA GLU A 30 -0.03 0.42 -8.58
C GLU A 30 -1.21 -0.03 -9.44
N ALA A 31 -1.56 -1.31 -9.41
CA ALA A 31 -2.72 -1.83 -10.12
C ALA A 31 -4.04 -1.28 -9.55
N LEU A 32 -4.18 -1.22 -8.23
CA LEU A 32 -5.39 -0.71 -7.56
C LEU A 32 -5.62 0.78 -7.84
N ARG A 33 -4.56 1.58 -8.01
CA ARG A 33 -4.66 3.02 -8.31
C ARG A 33 -5.41 3.33 -9.61
N GLU A 34 -5.37 2.41 -10.59
CA GLU A 34 -6.00 2.59 -11.90
C GLU A 34 -7.48 2.15 -11.93
N LEU A 35 -8.00 1.62 -10.82
CA LEU A 35 -9.37 1.16 -10.70
C LEU A 35 -10.29 2.21 -10.04
N PRO A 36 -11.58 2.24 -10.39
CA PRO A 36 -12.55 3.05 -9.65
C PRO A 36 -12.79 2.44 -8.27
N LEU A 37 -12.14 3.01 -7.26
CA LEU A 37 -12.26 2.61 -5.87
C LEU A 37 -13.16 3.58 -5.09
N ASN A 38 -13.56 3.18 -3.88
CA ASN A 38 -14.20 4.11 -2.98
C ASN A 38 -13.16 5.08 -2.38
N LEU A 39 -13.65 6.19 -1.82
CA LEU A 39 -12.80 7.26 -1.28
C LEU A 39 -11.81 6.76 -0.22
N GLU A 40 -12.23 5.83 0.64
CA GLU A 40 -11.40 5.27 1.70
C GLU A 40 -10.19 4.51 1.15
N ALA A 41 -10.41 3.58 0.22
CA ALA A 41 -9.34 2.85 -0.42
C ALA A 41 -8.38 3.77 -1.20
N GLU A 42 -8.91 4.77 -1.91
CA GLU A 42 -8.07 5.77 -2.58
C GLU A 42 -7.16 6.51 -1.61
N ILE A 43 -7.68 6.91 -0.45
CA ILE A 43 -6.91 7.62 0.58
C ILE A 43 -5.78 6.72 1.10
N LEU A 44 -6.08 5.47 1.43
CA LEU A 44 -5.09 4.52 1.93
C LEU A 44 -3.95 4.32 0.92
N ILE A 45 -4.28 4.05 -0.34
CA ILE A 45 -3.30 3.89 -1.42
C ILE A 45 -2.44 5.15 -1.56
N LYS A 46 -3.07 6.33 -1.64
CA LYS A 46 -2.36 7.62 -1.75
C LYS A 46 -1.40 7.83 -0.58
N ARG A 47 -1.77 7.47 0.64
CA ARG A 47 -0.91 7.62 1.83
C ARG A 47 0.29 6.69 1.80
N ILE A 48 0.09 5.40 1.49
CA ILE A 48 1.20 4.42 1.41
C ILE A 48 2.17 4.85 0.31
N MET A 49 1.66 5.14 -0.90
CA MET A 49 2.49 5.57 -2.02
C MET A 49 3.20 6.90 -1.76
N HIS A 50 2.57 7.83 -1.04
CA HIS A 50 3.22 9.06 -0.61
C HIS A 50 4.38 8.77 0.34
N GLY A 51 4.19 7.88 1.31
CA GLY A 51 5.26 7.43 2.22
C GLY A 51 6.46 6.88 1.47
N VAL A 52 6.23 6.05 0.44
CA VAL A 52 7.29 5.53 -0.44
C VAL A 52 8.00 6.66 -1.19
N ARG A 53 7.26 7.56 -1.85
CA ARG A 53 7.85 8.69 -2.60
C ARG A 53 8.69 9.62 -1.72
N ARG A 54 8.33 9.76 -0.44
CA ARG A 54 9.05 10.58 0.53
C ARG A 54 10.24 9.86 1.18
N GLY A 55 10.42 8.56 0.91
CA GLY A 55 11.45 7.73 1.54
C GLY A 55 11.15 7.35 2.99
N TRP A 56 9.90 7.50 3.44
CA TRP A 56 9.47 7.06 4.78
C TRP A 56 9.17 5.57 4.83
N VAL A 57 8.77 5.00 3.69
CA VAL A 57 8.53 3.58 3.51
C VAL A 57 9.44 3.10 2.39
N SER A 58 10.18 2.03 2.62
CA SER A 58 11.02 1.41 1.59
C SER A 58 10.31 0.22 0.95
N VAL A 59 10.39 0.10 -0.37
CA VAL A 59 9.99 -1.12 -1.06
C VAL A 59 11.15 -2.11 -0.98
N VAL A 60 10.91 -3.30 -0.44
CA VAL A 60 11.93 -4.34 -0.26
C VAL A 60 11.58 -5.58 -1.07
N GLU A 61 12.59 -6.18 -1.70
CA GLU A 61 12.45 -7.50 -2.30
C GLU A 61 12.26 -8.54 -1.18
N HIS A 62 11.26 -9.40 -1.30
CA HIS A 62 11.19 -10.58 -0.45
C HIS A 62 12.27 -11.55 -0.92
N SER A 63 13.47 -11.43 -0.35
CA SER A 63 14.47 -12.49 -0.42
C SER A 63 13.94 -13.67 0.39
N GLY A 64 13.33 -14.64 -0.32
CA GLY A 64 12.94 -15.93 0.27
C GLY A 64 14.14 -16.70 0.78
#